data_AF-A0A2E3Y0L7-F1
#
_entry.id   AF-A0A2E3Y0L7-F1
#
_cell.length_a   1.000
_cell.length_b   1.000
_cell.length_c   1.000
_cell.angle_alpha   90.00
_cell.angle_beta   90.00
_cell.angle_gamma   90.00
#
_symmetry.space_group_name_H-M   'P 1'
#
loop_
_entity.id
_entity.type
_entity.pdbx_description
1 polymer ?
#
loop_
_entity_poly.entity_id
_entity_poly.type
_entity_poly.pdbx_seq_one_letter_code
_entity_poly.pdbx_strand_id
1 'polypeptide(L)'
;MKNLYISMLTLILISQNISSQFSDSVYLSASYTNQSYYNLNSGEVSNIDNNNWDLAFSAAGGGASIRINGQSGVILYNYPNGDTS
;
A
#
# COMPACT_ATOMS: atom_id res chain seq x y z
N MET A 1 -23.83 -17.17 43.37
CA MET A 1 -22.37 -17.35 43.22
C MET A 1 -21.99 -17.68 41.77
N LYS A 2 -22.47 -18.76 41.17
CA LYS A 2 -22.20 -19.14 39.76
C LYS A 2 -22.48 -18.03 38.74
N ASN A 3 -23.62 -17.33 38.87
CA ASN A 3 -23.99 -16.23 37.96
C ASN A 3 -23.10 -14.99 38.11
N LEU A 4 -22.48 -14.80 39.29
CA LEU A 4 -21.52 -13.72 39.54
C LEU A 4 -20.20 -14.00 38.80
N TYR A 5 -19.71 -15.23 38.85
CA TYR A 5 -18.51 -15.64 38.11
C TYR A 5 -18.70 -15.54 36.59
N ILE A 6 -19.88 -15.92 36.09
CA ILE A 6 -20.22 -15.80 34.66
C ILE A 6 -20.26 -14.32 34.25
N SER A 7 -20.86 -13.46 35.08
CA SER A 7 -20.89 -12.00 34.84
C SER A 7 -19.50 -11.37 34.87
N MET A 8 -18.59 -11.88 35.69
CA MET A 8 -17.21 -11.37 35.74
C MET A 8 -16.41 -11.79 34.50
N LEU A 9 -16.60 -13.03 34.04
CA LEU A 9 -15.91 -13.58 32.88
C LEU A 9 -16.33 -12.87 31.57
N THR A 10 -17.62 -12.57 31.41
CA THR A 10 -18.10 -11.80 30.24
C THR A 10 -17.55 -10.38 30.21
N LEU A 11 -17.41 -9.72 31.36
CA LEU A 11 -16.84 -8.37 31.44
C LEU A 11 -15.36 -8.33 31.02
N ILE A 12 -14.59 -9.35 31.40
CA ILE A 12 -13.18 -9.49 31.01
C ILE A 12 -13.03 -9.68 29.49
N LEU A 13 -13.91 -10.47 28.86
CA LEU A 13 -13.87 -10.72 27.42
C LEU A 13 -14.22 -9.49 26.58
N ILE A 14 -15.12 -8.64 27.07
CA ILE A 14 -15.53 -7.39 26.39
C ILE A 14 -14.39 -6.34 26.46
N SER A 15 -13.55 -6.38 27.48
CA SER A 15 -12.44 -5.42 27.66
C SER A 15 -11.29 -5.58 26.66
N GLN A 16 -11.23 -6.67 25.89
CA GLN A 16 -10.06 -6.98 25.02
C GLN A 16 -10.11 -6.35 23.61
N ASN A 17 -11.11 -5.52 23.28
CA ASN A 17 -11.32 -5.05 21.90
C ASN A 17 -11.04 -3.55 21.67
N ILE A 18 -10.37 -2.83 22.57
CA ILE A 18 -10.30 -1.36 22.50
C ILE A 18 -9.10 -0.83 21.69
N SER A 19 -8.14 -1.66 21.26
CA SER A 19 -6.87 -1.17 20.67
C SER A 19 -6.51 -1.72 19.28
N SER A 20 -7.47 -2.23 18.49
CA SER A 20 -7.16 -2.72 17.14
C SER A 20 -7.00 -1.61 16.09
N GLN A 21 -7.39 -0.38 16.41
CA GLN A 21 -7.34 0.76 15.50
C GLN A 21 -6.05 1.55 15.73
N PHE A 22 -5.15 1.51 14.76
CA PHE A 22 -3.96 2.34 14.69
C PHE A 22 -4.23 3.48 13.70
N SER A 23 -3.98 4.72 14.12
CA SER A 23 -4.10 5.89 13.24
C SER A 23 -2.87 5.99 12.36
N ASP A 24 -3.08 6.00 11.05
CA ASP A 24 -2.02 6.14 10.06
C ASP A 24 -2.37 7.17 8.99
N SER A 25 -1.35 7.74 8.37
CA SER A 25 -1.50 8.70 7.28
C SER A 25 -0.32 8.65 6.33
N VAL A 26 -0.60 8.70 5.02
CA VAL A 26 0.42 8.86 3.98
C VAL A 26 0.37 10.28 3.42
N TYR A 27 1.50 10.98 3.43
CA TYR A 27 1.61 12.33 2.90
C TYR A 27 2.40 12.34 1.58
N LEU A 28 1.77 12.77 0.50
CA LEU A 28 2.35 12.71 -0.86
C LEU A 28 2.85 14.07 -1.37
N SER A 29 3.05 15.03 -0.47
CA SER A 29 3.39 16.41 -0.79
C SER A 29 2.31 17.13 -1.61
N ALA A 30 2.44 18.46 -1.71
CA ALA A 30 1.55 19.25 -2.56
C ALA A 30 1.63 18.77 -4.01
N SER A 31 0.47 18.73 -4.69
CA SER A 31 0.34 18.31 -6.08
C SER A 31 0.83 16.87 -6.37
N TYR A 32 0.89 15.99 -5.37
CA TYR A 32 1.34 14.59 -5.53
C TYR A 32 2.75 14.46 -6.11
N THR A 33 3.64 15.37 -5.69
CA THR A 33 5.04 15.38 -6.15
C THR A 33 5.83 14.17 -5.66
N ASN A 34 5.35 13.47 -4.64
CA ASN A 34 5.97 12.26 -4.14
C ASN A 34 5.09 11.01 -4.30
N GLN A 35 5.74 9.85 -4.36
CA GLN A 35 5.14 8.52 -4.28
C GLN A 35 5.61 7.84 -2.99
N SER A 36 4.66 7.28 -2.25
CA SER A 36 4.91 6.49 -1.06
C SER A 36 4.84 4.99 -1.35
N TYR A 37 5.81 4.24 -0.85
CA TYR A 37 5.79 2.78 -0.83
C TYR A 37 5.45 2.34 0.59
N TYR A 38 4.30 1.69 0.77
CA TYR A 38 3.74 1.40 2.08
C TYR A 38 3.62 -0.10 2.33
N ASN A 39 3.98 -0.54 3.54
CA ASN A 39 3.81 -1.90 4.02
C ASN A 39 2.75 -1.93 5.12
N LEU A 40 1.72 -2.76 4.97
CA LEU A 40 0.60 -2.82 5.92
C LEU A 40 0.99 -3.20 7.36
N ASN A 41 2.11 -3.92 7.54
CA ASN A 41 2.59 -4.33 8.85
C ASN A 41 3.59 -3.34 9.46
N SER A 42 4.39 -2.65 8.63
CA SER A 42 5.53 -1.85 9.09
C SER A 42 5.44 -0.35 8.77
N GLY A 43 4.39 0.11 8.09
CA GLY A 43 4.22 1.52 7.75
C GLY A 43 4.85 1.92 6.41
N GLU A 44 5.02 3.22 6.23
CA GLU A 44 5.69 3.81 5.06
C GLU A 44 7.17 3.37 5.01
N VAL A 45 7.56 2.75 3.90
CA VAL A 45 8.91 2.26 3.63
C VAL A 45 9.77 3.32 2.97
N SER A 46 9.18 4.09 2.05
CA SER A 46 9.86 5.21 1.39
C SER A 46 8.86 6.20 0.80
N ASN A 47 9.30 7.44 0.65
CA ASN A 47 8.53 8.53 0.08
C ASN A 47 9.47 9.35 -0.81
N ILE A 48 9.38 9.15 -2.12
CA ILE A 48 10.36 9.64 -3.10
C ILE A 48 9.69 10.51 -4.16
N ASP A 49 10.45 11.38 -4.82
CA ASP A 49 9.96 12.19 -5.94
C ASP A 49 9.38 11.30 -7.05
N ASN A 50 8.13 11.55 -7.43
CA ASN A 50 7.39 10.80 -8.43
C ASN A 50 7.60 11.32 -9.87
N ASN A 51 8.41 12.37 -10.05
CA ASN A 51 8.67 12.97 -11.35
C ASN A 51 9.96 12.48 -12.02
N ASN A 52 10.77 11.67 -11.32
CA ASN A 52 12.14 11.34 -11.74
C ASN A 52 12.35 9.92 -12.29
N TRP A 53 11.28 9.20 -12.63
CA TRP A 53 11.35 7.83 -13.15
C TRP A 53 10.63 7.70 -14.49
N ASP A 54 11.19 6.87 -15.38
CA ASP A 54 10.60 6.59 -16.70
C ASP A 54 9.94 5.21 -16.78
N LEU A 55 10.57 4.20 -16.15
CA LEU A 55 10.19 2.79 -16.25
C LEU A 55 10.15 2.14 -14.85
N ALA A 56 9.14 1.30 -14.60
CA ALA A 56 9.05 0.49 -13.38
C ALA A 56 8.67 -0.96 -13.67
N PHE A 57 9.21 -1.89 -12.89
CA PHE A 57 8.93 -3.32 -12.99
C PHE A 57 8.16 -3.78 -11.76
N SER A 58 7.14 -4.61 -11.95
CA SER A 58 6.42 -5.24 -10.84
C SER A 58 6.20 -6.72 -11.13
N ALA A 59 6.63 -7.57 -10.21
CA ALA A 59 6.43 -9.02 -10.23
C ALA A 59 5.38 -9.49 -9.19
N ALA A 60 4.54 -8.57 -8.70
CA ALA A 60 3.58 -8.87 -7.65
C ALA A 60 2.36 -9.64 -8.19
N GLY A 61 1.79 -10.55 -7.37
CA GLY A 61 0.48 -11.16 -7.62
C GLY A 61 0.44 -12.31 -8.65
N GLY A 62 1.58 -12.94 -8.96
CA GLY A 62 1.64 -14.09 -9.88
C GLY A 62 1.84 -13.71 -11.36
N GLY A 63 2.19 -12.46 -11.66
CA GLY A 63 2.53 -12.00 -13.00
C GLY A 63 3.64 -10.94 -12.97
N ALA A 64 4.14 -10.59 -14.16
CA ALA A 64 5.11 -9.51 -14.34
C ALA A 64 4.49 -8.39 -15.18
N SER A 65 4.75 -7.14 -14.80
CA SER A 65 4.33 -5.95 -15.54
C SER A 65 5.46 -4.94 -15.64
N ILE A 66 5.48 -4.22 -16.75
CA ILE A 66 6.31 -3.03 -16.98
C ILE A 66 5.38 -1.83 -17.03
N ARG A 67 5.73 -0.76 -16.33
CA ARG A 67 4.96 0.49 -16.28
C ARG A 67 5.82 1.63 -16.78
N ILE A 68 5.18 2.62 -17.40
CA ILE A 68 5.78 3.91 -17.75
C ILE A 68 5.19 5.03 -16.90
N ASN A 69 5.95 6.09 -16.68
CA ASN A 69 5.45 7.29 -16.00
C ASN A 69 4.69 8.21 -16.97
N GLY A 70 3.52 7.76 -17.39
CA GLY A 70 2.68 8.53 -18.32
C GLY A 70 2.29 9.92 -17.79
N GLN A 71 2.25 10.11 -16.46
CA GLN A 71 1.97 11.40 -15.84
C GLN A 71 3.12 12.40 -16.00
N SER A 72 4.37 11.94 -16.01
CA SER A 72 5.55 12.78 -16.31
C SER A 72 5.74 13.04 -17.81
N GLY A 73 4.86 12.50 -18.65
CA GLY A 73 4.90 12.67 -20.11
C GLY A 73 5.73 11.62 -20.85
N VAL A 74 6.08 10.51 -20.17
CA VAL A 74 6.73 9.36 -20.82
C VAL A 74 5.73 8.69 -21.78
N ILE A 75 6.15 8.45 -23.01
CA ILE A 75 5.30 7.86 -24.06
C ILE A 75 5.84 6.48 -24.43
N LEU A 76 4.94 5.50 -24.48
CA LEU A 76 5.24 4.15 -24.95
C LEU A 76 4.98 4.05 -26.46
N TYR A 77 5.96 3.52 -27.19
CA TYR A 77 5.85 3.23 -28.62
C TYR A 77 5.94 1.73 -28.87
N ASN A 78 5.13 1.24 -29.80
CA ASN A 78 5.25 -0.14 -30.25
C ASN A 78 6.43 -0.27 -31.21
N TYR A 79 7.30 -1.26 -30.98
CA TYR A 79 8.39 -1.53 -31.92
C TYR A 79 7.83 -2.24 -33.16
N PRO A 80 7.94 -1.65 -34.37
CA PRO A 80 7.23 -2.14 -35.56
C PRO A 80 7.72 -3.49 -36.07
N ASN A 81 8.94 -3.89 -35.70
CA ASN A 81 9.54 -5.18 -36.08
C ASN A 81 9.62 -6.14 -34.89
N GLY A 82 8.80 -5.94 -33.86
CA GLY A 82 8.74 -6.83 -32.70
C GLY A 82 8.15 -8.17 -33.10
N ASP A 83 8.75 -9.25 -32.61
CA ASP A 83 8.15 -10.58 -32.70
C ASP A 83 6.89 -10.62 -31.85
N THR A 84 5.75 -10.95 -32.47
CA THR A 84 4.44 -11.06 -31.81
C THR A 84 3.94 -12.50 -31.75
N SER A 85 4.81 -13.48 -32.04
CA SER A 85 4.47 -14.90 -32.18
C SER A 85 5.20 -15.84 -31.23
#